data_AF-A0A926RYN0-F1
#
_entry.id   AF-A0A926RYN0-F1
#
_cell.length_a   1.000
_cell.length_b   1.000
_cell.length_c   1.000
_cell.angle_alpha   90.00
_cell.angle_beta   90.00
_cell.angle_gamma   90.00
#
_symmetry.space_group_name_H-M   'P 1'
#
loop_
_entity.id
_entity.type
_entity.pdbx_description
1 polymer ?
#
loop_
_entity_poly.entity_id
_entity_poly.type
_entity_poly.pdbx_seq_one_letter_code
_entity_poly.pdbx_strand_id
1 'polypeptide(L)'
;MNRSNKYGNSKFEKTSVFFTVMMSFITLGFYVPYWFMTRQKQLNQLGTPTKLPTLPAKIVFGLYLFTTLLLVISTMDESIETLYNLIDPPITLVGSLIGIYLALQTRKLLNEYLGEKD
;
A
#
# COMPACT_ATOMS: atom_id res chain seq x y z
N MET A 1 -26.55 -5.64 -27.49
CA MET A 1 -25.11 -5.27 -27.60
C MET A 1 -24.45 -5.64 -26.28
N ASN A 2 -23.69 -6.74 -26.28
CA ASN A 2 -23.25 -7.46 -25.08
C ASN A 2 -22.00 -6.78 -24.48
N ARG A 3 -22.14 -6.12 -23.31
CA ARG A 3 -21.08 -5.31 -22.67
C ARG A 3 -19.98 -6.13 -21.97
N SER A 4 -19.98 -7.46 -22.06
CA SER A 4 -19.05 -8.30 -21.30
C SER A 4 -17.68 -8.52 -21.94
N ASN A 5 -17.44 -8.10 -23.19
CA ASN A 5 -16.24 -8.49 -23.95
C ASN A 5 -15.12 -7.42 -24.01
N LYS A 6 -15.22 -6.30 -23.29
CA LYS A 6 -14.20 -5.23 -23.33
C LYS A 6 -13.05 -5.40 -22.33
N TYR A 7 -13.17 -6.37 -21.43
CA TYR A 7 -12.24 -6.56 -20.32
C TYR A 7 -11.34 -7.77 -20.62
N GLY A 8 -10.33 -7.56 -21.46
CA GLY A 8 -9.33 -8.58 -21.76
C GLY A 8 -8.69 -9.08 -20.46
N ASN A 9 -8.87 -10.37 -20.18
CA ASN A 9 -8.05 -11.31 -19.40
C ASN A 9 -7.04 -10.74 -18.37
N SER A 10 -7.41 -9.72 -17.60
CA SER A 10 -6.61 -9.30 -16.45
C SER A 10 -6.90 -10.28 -15.34
N LYS A 11 -6.06 -11.32 -15.24
CA LYS A 11 -6.03 -12.24 -14.08
C LYS A 11 -5.59 -11.44 -12.84
N PHE A 12 -6.48 -10.62 -12.29
CA PHE A 12 -6.34 -10.16 -10.92
C PHE A 12 -6.52 -11.36 -10.02
N GLU A 13 -5.46 -11.76 -9.33
CA GLU A 13 -5.62 -12.79 -8.32
C GLU A 13 -6.45 -12.18 -7.18
N LYS A 14 -7.58 -12.81 -6.91
CA LYS A 14 -8.47 -12.41 -5.82
C LYS A 14 -7.69 -12.51 -4.52
N THR A 15 -7.48 -11.39 -3.86
CA THR A 15 -6.94 -11.34 -2.51
C THR A 15 -8.10 -11.10 -1.54
N SER A 16 -8.22 -11.90 -0.49
CA SER A 16 -9.25 -11.71 0.52
C SER A 16 -9.02 -10.40 1.28
N VAL A 17 -10.05 -9.55 1.35
CA VAL A 17 -9.99 -8.29 2.11
C VAL A 17 -9.67 -8.56 3.58
N PHE A 18 -10.32 -9.58 4.16
CA PHE A 18 -10.07 -9.99 5.55
C PHE A 18 -8.61 -10.38 5.76
N PHE A 19 -8.02 -11.12 4.82
CA PHE A 19 -6.60 -11.47 4.88
C PHE A 19 -5.72 -10.22 4.85
N THR A 20 -5.98 -9.28 3.92
CA THR A 20 -5.21 -8.02 3.83
C THR A 20 -5.31 -7.21 5.12
N VAL A 21 -6.51 -7.08 5.69
CA VAL A 21 -6.73 -6.34 6.95
C VAL A 21 -6.02 -7.02 8.11
N MET A 22 -6.20 -8.34 8.27
CA MET A 22 -5.55 -9.12 9.33
C MET A 22 -4.02 -9.02 9.23
N MET A 23 -3.46 -9.19 8.03
CA MET A 23 -2.02 -9.12 7.83
C MET A 23 -1.47 -7.71 8.06
N SER A 24 -2.25 -6.68 7.76
CA SER A 24 -1.90 -5.30 8.11
C SER A 24 -1.81 -5.09 9.62
N PHE A 25 -2.71 -5.67 10.43
CA PHE A 25 -2.58 -5.60 11.89
C PHE A 25 -1.39 -6.39 12.42
N ILE A 26 -1.19 -7.62 11.93
CA ILE A 26 -0.09 -8.50 12.36
C ILE A 26 1.28 -7.86 12.07
N THR A 27 1.43 -7.19 10.94
CA THR A 27 2.70 -6.56 10.54
C THR A 27 2.76 -5.07 10.89
N LEU A 28 1.91 -4.56 11.79
CA LEU A 28 1.87 -3.15 12.18
C LEU A 28 1.81 -2.17 10.98
N GLY A 29 1.04 -2.52 9.95
CA GLY A 29 0.84 -1.71 8.74
C GLY A 29 1.85 -1.97 7.62
N PHE A 30 2.96 -2.68 7.86
CA PHE A 30 3.98 -2.99 6.85
C PHE A 30 3.47 -3.74 5.62
N TYR A 31 2.44 -4.58 5.79
CA TYR A 31 1.85 -5.36 4.71
C TYR A 31 1.19 -4.49 3.63
N VAL A 32 0.64 -3.33 3.99
CA VAL A 32 -0.09 -2.45 3.07
C VAL A 32 0.78 -1.94 1.92
N PRO A 33 1.95 -1.28 2.15
CA PRO A 33 2.80 -0.84 1.06
C PRO A 33 3.39 -2.01 0.26
N TYR A 34 3.65 -3.16 0.90
CA TYR A 34 4.09 -4.38 0.20
C TYR A 34 3.03 -4.88 -0.79
N TRP A 35 1.79 -5.04 -0.33
CA TRP A 35 0.66 -5.45 -1.16
C TRP A 35 0.45 -4.48 -2.33
N PHE A 36 0.61 -3.18 -2.07
CA PHE A 36 0.48 -2.16 -3.11
C PHE A 36 1.52 -2.35 -4.22
N MET A 37 2.79 -2.53 -3.86
CA MET A 37 3.87 -2.73 -4.83
C MET A 37 3.69 -3.99 -5.68
N THR A 38 3.16 -5.07 -5.10
CA THR A 38 2.94 -6.33 -5.85
C THR A 38 1.77 -6.20 -6.84
N ARG A 39 0.70 -5.50 -6.47
CA ARG A 39 -0.51 -5.33 -7.31
C ARG A 39 -0.43 -4.16 -8.28
N GLN A 40 0.44 -3.19 -8.04
CA GLN A 40 0.55 -1.98 -8.87
C GLN A 40 0.79 -2.30 -10.35
N LYS A 41 1.63 -3.28 -10.68
CA LYS A 41 1.91 -3.64 -12.09
C LYS A 41 0.62 -4.11 -12.80
N GLN A 42 -0.20 -4.90 -12.11
CA GLN A 42 -1.47 -5.41 -12.65
C GLN A 42 -2.50 -4.28 -12.77
N LEU A 43 -2.54 -3.37 -11.79
CA LEU A 43 -3.44 -2.20 -11.82
C LEU A 43 -3.07 -1.21 -12.92
N ASN A 44 -1.78 -0.94 -13.14
CA ASN A 44 -1.31 -0.05 -14.20
C ASN A 44 -1.42 -0.64 -15.61
N GLN A 45 -1.71 -1.94 -15.73
CA GLN A 45 -2.03 -2.59 -17.01
C GLN A 45 -3.50 -2.43 -17.39
N LEU A 46 -4.35 -1.94 -16.48
CA LEU A 46 -5.67 -1.46 -16.86
C LEU A 46 -5.42 -0.26 -17.77
N GLY A 47 -5.95 -0.31 -19.00
CA GLY A 47 -5.73 0.69 -20.05
C GLY A 47 -6.39 2.05 -19.75
N THR A 48 -6.35 2.48 -18.49
CA THR A 48 -6.84 3.75 -17.96
C THR A 48 -5.78 4.83 -18.10
N PRO A 49 -6.18 6.10 -18.27
CA PRO A 49 -5.25 7.23 -18.33
C PRO A 49 -4.56 7.46 -16.98
N THR A 50 -5.25 7.17 -15.87
CA THR A 50 -4.68 7.27 -14.52
C THR A 50 -3.77 6.08 -14.21
N LYS A 51 -2.56 6.37 -13.72
CA LYS A 51 -1.58 5.38 -13.25
C LYS A 51 -1.27 5.57 -11.78
N LEU A 52 -1.03 4.47 -11.07
CA LEU A 52 -0.62 4.48 -9.68
C LEU A 52 0.88 4.78 -9.57
N PRO A 53 1.28 5.76 -8.75
CA PRO A 53 2.68 6.12 -8.53
C PRO A 53 3.38 5.08 -7.66
N THR A 54 4.55 4.64 -8.10
CA THR A 54 5.38 3.61 -7.45
C THR A 54 6.18 4.16 -6.28
N LEU A 55 6.54 5.45 -6.36
CA LEU A 55 7.50 6.08 -5.47
C LEU A 55 6.98 6.19 -4.03
N PRO A 56 5.72 6.64 -3.77
CA PRO A 56 5.23 6.77 -2.40
C PRO A 56 5.18 5.42 -1.66
N ALA A 57 4.72 4.37 -2.32
CA ALA A 57 4.66 3.02 -1.73
C ALA A 57 6.05 2.50 -1.34
N LYS A 58 7.06 2.72 -2.19
CA LYS A 58 8.46 2.34 -1.90
C LYS A 58 9.05 3.14 -0.75
N ILE A 59 8.76 4.44 -0.67
CA ILE A 59 9.24 5.29 0.43
C ILE A 59 8.66 4.80 1.75
N VAL A 60 7.35 4.59 1.84
CA VAL A 60 6.71 4.09 3.06
C VAL A 60 7.23 2.72 3.44
N PHE A 61 7.38 1.82 2.46
CA PHE A 61 7.96 0.50 2.70
C PHE A 61 9.38 0.59 3.29
N GLY A 62 10.23 1.45 2.71
CA GLY A 62 11.60 1.66 3.20
C GLY A 62 11.64 2.27 4.61
N LEU A 63 10.78 3.23 4.90
CA LEU A 63 10.67 3.84 6.23
C LEU A 63 10.17 2.84 7.28
N TYR A 64 9.19 2.01 6.95
CA TYR A 64 8.71 0.96 7.84
C TYR A 64 9.74 -0.16 8.04
N LEU A 65 10.50 -0.50 7.00
CA LEU A 65 11.61 -1.45 7.15
C LEU A 65 12.69 -0.88 8.08
N PHE A 66 13.05 0.39 7.91
CA PHE A 66 14.02 1.08 8.74
C PHE A 66 13.59 1.15 10.21
N THR A 67 12.36 1.57 10.49
CA THR A 67 11.81 1.62 11.85
C THR A 67 11.70 0.23 12.48
N THR A 68 11.33 -0.80 11.73
CA THR A 68 11.31 -2.19 12.22
C THR A 68 12.71 -2.68 12.61
N LEU A 69 13.73 -2.39 11.79
CA LEU A 69 15.11 -2.74 12.14
C LEU A 69 15.58 -1.96 13.38
N LEU A 70 15.22 -0.68 13.46
CA LEU A 70 15.57 0.18 14.58
C LEU A 70 14.88 -0.27 15.88
N LEU A 71 13.64 -0.76 15.81
CA LEU A 71 12.91 -1.39 16.93
C LEU A 71 13.62 -2.65 17.45
N VAL A 72 14.14 -3.50 16.55
CA VAL A 72 14.89 -4.70 16.98
C VAL A 72 16.15 -4.29 17.74
N ILE A 73 16.87 -3.28 17.25
CA ILE A 73 18.10 -2.78 17.87
C ILE A 73 17.80 -2.03 19.17
N SER A 74 16.67 -1.31 19.26
CA SER A 74 16.30 -0.55 20.47
C SER A 74 16.10 -1.43 21.69
N THR A 75 15.76 -2.72 21.51
CA THR A 75 15.68 -3.67 22.62
C THR A 75 17.00 -3.87 23.38
N MET A 76 18.12 -3.42 22.81
CA MET A 76 19.46 -3.59 23.36
C MET A 76 20.04 -2.32 23.99
N ASP A 77 19.44 -1.14 23.74
CA ASP A 77 19.99 0.16 24.11
C ASP A 77 18.90 1.23 24.31
N GLU A 78 18.82 1.82 25.51
CA GLU A 78 17.84 2.86 25.89
C GLU A 78 17.96 4.15 25.05
N SER A 79 19.18 4.48 24.58
CA SER A 79 19.39 5.66 23.73
C SER A 79 18.75 5.48 22.35
N ILE A 80 18.79 4.25 21.83
CA ILE A 80 18.16 3.86 20.57
C ILE A 80 16.65 3.75 20.74
N GLU A 81 16.17 3.32 21.90
CA GLU A 81 14.73 3.35 22.24
C GLU A 81 14.17 4.77 22.25
N THR A 82 14.90 5.73 22.83
CA THR A 82 14.47 7.14 22.83
C THR A 82 14.42 7.69 21.40
N LEU A 83 15.40 7.35 20.58
CA LEU A 83 15.43 7.72 19.16
C LEU A 83 14.27 7.07 18.37
N TYR A 84 13.98 5.79 18.63
CA TYR A 84 12.84 5.07 18.05
C TYR A 84 11.52 5.77 18.36
N ASN A 85 11.26 6.03 19.63
CA ASN A 85 10.03 6.66 20.10
C ASN A 85 9.84 8.08 19.54
N LEU A 86 10.92 8.77 19.20
CA LEU A 86 10.87 10.08 18.57
C LEU A 86 10.54 10.00 17.06
N ILE A 87 11.10 9.01 16.36
CA ILE A 87 11.05 8.91 14.89
C ILE A 87 9.86 8.07 14.39
N ASP A 88 9.42 7.06 15.14
CA ASP A 88 8.35 6.16 14.70
C ASP A 88 7.00 6.89 14.51
N PRO A 89 6.49 7.72 15.46
CA PRO A 89 5.19 8.36 15.30
C PRO A 89 5.05 9.22 14.03
N PRO A 90 6.00 10.12 13.65
CA PRO A 90 5.89 10.88 12.41
C PRO A 90 5.98 9.99 11.17
N ILE A 91 6.81 8.93 11.18
CA ILE A 91 6.87 7.95 10.08
C ILE A 91 5.53 7.23 9.93
N THR A 92 4.93 6.79 11.04
CA THR A 92 3.64 6.11 11.06
C THR A 92 2.52 7.02 10.55
N LEU A 93 2.53 8.30 10.92
CA LEU A 93 1.58 9.31 10.43
C LEU A 93 1.72 9.53 8.92
N VAL A 94 2.94 9.78 8.43
CA VAL A 94 3.22 9.98 7.00
C VAL A 94 2.86 8.74 6.19
N GLY A 95 3.22 7.54 6.69
CA GLY A 95 2.88 6.27 6.08
C GLY A 95 1.36 6.06 5.97
N SER A 96 0.62 6.41 7.01
CA SER A 96 -0.85 6.35 7.02
C SER A 96 -1.48 7.29 5.99
N LEU A 97 -1.01 8.55 5.92
CA LEU A 97 -1.49 9.52 4.94
C LEU A 97 -1.23 9.08 3.50
N ILE A 98 -0.02 8.56 3.23
CA ILE A 98 0.32 8.01 1.91
C ILE A 98 -0.54 6.77 1.63
N GLY A 99 -0.78 5.90 2.61
CA GLY A 99 -1.67 4.74 2.48
C GLY A 99 -3.09 5.14 2.07
N ILE A 100 -3.66 6.16 2.71
CA ILE A 100 -4.98 6.72 2.34
C ILE A 100 -4.96 7.28 0.92
N TYR A 101 -3.94 8.06 0.57
CA TYR A 101 -3.78 8.59 -0.79
C TYR A 101 -3.74 7.49 -1.85
N LEU A 102 -2.94 6.44 -1.63
CA LEU A 102 -2.82 5.30 -2.52
C LEU A 102 -4.13 4.50 -2.63
N ALA A 103 -4.88 4.36 -1.53
CA ALA A 103 -6.19 3.71 -1.53
C ALA A 103 -7.22 4.49 -2.37
N LEU A 104 -7.28 5.82 -2.20
CA LEU A 104 -8.14 6.68 -3.00
C LEU A 104 -7.78 6.64 -4.49
N GLN A 105 -6.49 6.67 -4.81
CA GLN A 105 -6.05 6.62 -6.20
C GLN A 105 -6.34 5.27 -6.86
N THR A 106 -6.23 4.17 -6.10
CA THR A 106 -6.61 2.84 -6.56
C THR A 106 -8.10 2.74 -6.82
N ARG A 107 -8.93 3.30 -5.93
CA ARG A 107 -10.38 3.38 -6.13
C ARG A 107 -10.73 4.18 -7.38
N LYS A 108 -10.10 5.33 -7.59
CA LYS A 108 -10.29 6.14 -8.81
C LYS A 108 -9.95 5.35 -10.08
N LEU A 109 -8.82 4.64 -10.07
CA LEU A 109 -8.39 3.80 -11.20
C LEU A 109 -9.40 2.67 -11.49
N LEU A 110 -9.89 2.00 -10.44
CA LEU A 110 -10.91 0.95 -10.56
C LEU A 110 -12.24 1.49 -11.09
N ASN A 111 -12.71 2.64 -10.59
CA ASN A 111 -13.94 3.29 -11.06
C ASN A 111 -13.83 3.66 -12.54
N GLU A 112 -12.70 4.24 -12.97
CA GLU A 112 -12.42 4.55 -14.37
C GLU A 112 -12.43 3.30 -15.26
N TYR A 113 -11.88 2.18 -14.78
CA TYR A 113 -11.88 0.91 -15.50
C TYR A 113 -13.27 0.29 -15.61
N LEU A 114 -14.05 0.32 -14.53
CA LEU A 114 -15.41 -0.22 -14.48
C LEU A 114 -16.43 0.66 -15.23
N GLY A 115 -16.06 1.90 -15.54
CA GLY A 115 -16.94 2.86 -16.20
C GLY A 115 -18.03 3.40 -15.27
N GLU A 116 -17.88 3.23 -13.96
CA GLU A 116 -18.68 3.90 -12.95
C GLU A 116 -18.17 5.35 -12.85
N LYS A 117 -18.98 6.30 -13.32
CA LYS A 117 -18.75 7.72 -13.07
C LYS A 117 -19.19 8.03 -11.65
N ASP A 118 -18.26 8.61 -10.87
CA ASP A 118 -18.52 9.22 -9.57
C ASP A 118 -19.63 10.28 -9.65
#